data_AF-A0A1G9V5R8-F1
#
_entry.id   AF-A0A1G9V5R8-F1
#
_cell.length_a   1.000
_cell.length_b   1.000
_cell.length_c   1.000
_cell.angle_alpha   90.00
_cell.angle_beta   90.00
_cell.angle_gamma   90.00
#
_symmetry.space_group_name_H-M   'P 1'
#
loop_
_entity.id
_entity.type
_entity.pdbx_description
1 polymer ?
#
loop_
_entity_poly.entity_id
_entity_poly.type
_entity_poly.pdbx_seq_one_letter_code
_entity_poly.pdbx_strand_id
1 'polypeptide(L)'
;MREITFIILFILLTLAGCNVYSNKNNFDEEAINKAKKTTESYLKNNYENIQTIEFSDDHSNPMGGLMIRGTVNGEAGFSVSVDPKNFVVNSVGEKKGFPDRKDECKEKSCDY
;
A
#
# COMPACT_ATOMS: atom_id res chain seq x y z
N MET A 1 44.84 9.82 -24.94
CA MET A 1 44.62 9.98 -23.49
C MET A 1 43.61 11.08 -23.16
N ARG A 2 43.70 12.26 -23.78
CA ARG A 2 42.77 13.40 -23.56
C ARG A 2 41.31 13.14 -23.99
N GLU A 3 41.10 12.34 -25.03
CA GLU A 3 39.76 11.99 -25.55
C GLU A 3 39.02 10.95 -24.68
N ILE A 4 39.74 9.98 -24.10
CA ILE A 4 39.18 8.90 -23.26
C ILE A 4 38.69 9.48 -21.92
N THR A 5 39.36 10.51 -21.39
CA THR A 5 38.95 11.21 -20.17
C THR A 5 37.61 11.93 -20.29
N PHE A 6 37.21 12.40 -21.49
CA PHE A 6 35.90 13.04 -21.68
C PHE A 6 34.74 12.03 -21.69
N ILE A 7 34.98 10.83 -22.19
CA ILE A 7 33.95 9.76 -22.27
C ILE A 7 33.63 9.23 -20.86
N ILE A 8 34.64 9.08 -19.99
CA ILE A 8 34.45 8.63 -18.60
C ILE A 8 33.65 9.66 -17.78
N LEU A 9 33.84 10.96 -18.05
CA LEU A 9 33.12 12.04 -17.37
C LEU A 9 31.63 12.09 -17.75
N PHE A 10 31.30 11.73 -19.00
CA PHE A 10 29.90 11.69 -19.46
C PHE A 10 29.11 10.50 -18.88
N ILE A 11 29.77 9.35 -18.68
CA ILE A 11 29.14 8.15 -18.08
C ILE A 11 28.77 8.41 -16.61
N LEU A 12 29.58 9.15 -15.87
CA LEU A 12 29.30 9.50 -14.47
C LEU A 12 28.11 10.45 -14.30
N LEU A 13 27.83 11.31 -15.29
CA LEU A 13 26.68 12.21 -15.28
C LEU A 13 25.33 11.49 -15.54
N THR A 14 25.36 10.35 -16.24
CA THR A 14 24.14 9.57 -16.51
C THR A 14 23.69 8.66 -15.36
N LEU A 15 24.57 8.35 -14.41
CA LEU A 15 24.22 7.51 -13.25
C LEU A 15 23.65 8.29 -12.05
N ALA A 16 23.69 9.63 -12.07
CA ALA A 16 23.10 10.46 -11.03
C ALA A 16 21.59 10.75 -11.25
N GLY A 17 21.02 10.28 -12.35
CA GLY A 17 19.72 10.72 -12.86
C GLY A 17 18.67 9.63 -12.99
N CYS A 18 18.45 8.82 -11.95
CA CYS A 18 17.21 8.06 -11.74
C CYS A 18 16.98 7.81 -10.23
N ASN A 19 17.19 8.83 -9.40
CA ASN A 19 16.78 8.77 -8.01
C ASN A 19 15.32 9.23 -7.91
N VAL A 20 14.42 8.24 -7.90
CA VAL A 20 13.12 8.29 -7.20
C VAL A 20 12.19 9.45 -7.63
N TYR A 21 11.54 9.31 -8.79
CA TYR A 21 10.20 9.89 -8.97
C TYR A 21 9.18 8.88 -8.39
N SER A 22 9.20 8.71 -7.06
CA SER A 22 8.06 8.07 -6.40
C SER A 22 6.88 9.00 -6.58
N ASN A 23 5.92 8.60 -7.40
CA ASN A 23 4.59 9.20 -7.46
C ASN A 23 3.90 8.95 -6.10
N LYS A 24 4.34 9.68 -5.06
CA LYS A 24 3.62 9.78 -3.79
C LYS A 24 2.42 10.66 -4.10
N ASN A 25 1.29 10.02 -4.35
CA ASN A 25 0.00 10.72 -4.32
C ASN A 25 -0.04 11.49 -3.00
N ASN A 26 -0.07 12.82 -3.07
CA ASN A 26 -0.07 13.72 -1.91
C ASN A 26 -1.44 13.71 -1.24
N PHE A 27 -1.82 12.58 -0.66
CA PHE A 27 -2.94 12.56 0.28
C PHE A 27 -2.48 13.20 1.59
N ASP A 28 -3.33 14.05 2.17
CA ASP A 28 -3.06 14.58 3.49
C ASP A 28 -3.11 13.46 4.55
N GLU A 29 -2.50 13.75 5.70
CA GLU A 29 -2.40 12.79 6.80
C GLU A 29 -3.77 12.39 7.36
N GLU A 30 -4.76 13.30 7.30
CA GLU A 30 -6.12 13.02 7.75
C GLU A 30 -6.80 11.95 6.87
N ALA A 31 -6.69 12.07 5.55
CA ALA A 31 -7.21 11.11 4.59
C ALA A 31 -6.54 9.74 4.75
N ILE A 32 -5.21 9.74 4.95
CA ILE A 32 -4.46 8.50 5.22
C ILE A 32 -4.96 7.84 6.50
N ASN A 33 -5.13 8.61 7.59
CA ASN A 33 -5.59 8.09 8.87
C ASN A 33 -7.03 7.56 8.80
N LYS A 34 -7.92 8.23 8.07
CA LYS A 34 -9.28 7.73 7.81
C LYS A 34 -9.23 6.42 7.04
N ALA A 35 -8.44 6.33 5.97
CA ALA A 35 -8.30 5.11 5.19
C ALA A 35 -7.69 3.95 6.00
N LYS A 36 -6.73 4.21 6.90
CA LYS A 36 -6.19 3.21 7.85
C LYS A 36 -7.30 2.69 8.77
N LYS A 37 -8.11 3.58 9.35
CA LYS A 37 -9.26 3.20 10.20
C LYS A 37 -10.31 2.39 9.44
N THR A 38 -10.68 2.81 8.23
CA THR A 38 -11.58 2.03 7.35
C THR A 38 -11.00 0.65 7.10
N THR A 39 -9.71 0.56 6.77
CA THR A 39 -9.04 -0.72 6.50
C THR A 39 -9.04 -1.62 7.74
N GLU A 40 -8.72 -1.08 8.92
CA GLU A 40 -8.78 -1.82 10.17
C GLU A 40 -10.18 -2.36 10.46
N SER A 41 -11.22 -1.52 10.33
CA SER A 41 -12.60 -1.93 10.52
C SER A 41 -12.98 -3.04 9.53
N TYR A 42 -12.67 -2.86 8.25
CA TYR A 42 -12.94 -3.85 7.21
C TYR A 42 -12.31 -5.20 7.56
N LEU A 43 -11.02 -5.22 7.87
CA LEU A 43 -10.27 -6.44 8.14
C LEU A 43 -10.83 -7.17 9.37
N LYS A 44 -11.05 -6.47 10.50
CA LYS A 44 -11.58 -7.07 11.74
C LYS A 44 -13.00 -7.60 11.58
N ASN A 45 -13.82 -6.95 10.76
CA ASN A 45 -15.19 -7.38 10.53
C ASN A 45 -15.30 -8.52 9.51
N ASN A 46 -14.40 -8.60 8.51
CA ASN A 46 -14.54 -9.53 7.39
C ASN A 46 -13.65 -10.77 7.44
N TYR A 47 -12.62 -10.79 8.29
CA TYR A 47 -11.66 -11.89 8.38
C TYR A 47 -11.61 -12.48 9.78
N GLU A 48 -11.31 -13.77 9.84
CA GLU A 48 -11.14 -14.51 11.07
C GLU A 48 -9.82 -14.15 11.76
N ASN A 49 -9.79 -14.21 13.09
CA ASN A 49 -8.56 -14.20 13.88
C ASN A 49 -7.60 -13.00 13.64
N ILE A 50 -8.12 -11.83 13.28
CA ILE A 50 -7.32 -10.60 13.20
C ILE A 50 -7.07 -10.06 14.62
N GLN A 51 -5.84 -10.22 15.12
CA GLN A 51 -5.46 -9.75 16.46
C GLN A 51 -4.69 -8.44 16.41
N THR A 52 -3.70 -8.36 15.52
CA THR A 52 -2.86 -7.17 15.33
C THR A 52 -2.81 -6.76 13.87
N ILE A 53 -2.71 -5.46 13.64
CA ILE A 53 -2.54 -4.86 12.32
C ILE A 53 -1.41 -3.84 12.43
N GLU A 54 -0.39 -3.98 11.61
CA GLU A 54 0.72 -3.03 11.52
C GLU A 54 0.69 -2.38 10.13
N PHE A 55 0.49 -1.06 10.10
CA PHE A 55 0.45 -0.33 8.84
C PHE A 55 1.84 0.08 8.38
N SER A 56 2.10 -0.09 7.09
CA SER A 56 3.26 0.50 6.41
C SER A 56 2.99 1.96 6.07
N ASP A 57 4.03 2.78 5.98
CA ASP A 57 3.96 4.17 5.53
C ASP A 57 3.86 4.31 3.99
N ASP A 58 3.94 3.19 3.25
CA ASP A 58 3.72 3.20 1.81
C ASP A 58 2.23 3.21 1.46
N HIS A 59 1.76 4.39 1.08
CA HIS A 59 0.38 4.66 0.67
C HIS A 59 0.19 4.82 -0.84
N SER A 60 1.27 4.59 -1.61
CA SER A 60 1.30 4.90 -3.03
C SER A 60 0.53 3.86 -3.85
N ASN A 61 -0.16 4.31 -4.89
CA ASN A 61 -0.70 3.46 -5.93
C ASN A 61 -0.20 3.99 -7.28
N PRO A 62 0.44 3.16 -8.12
CA PRO A 62 0.91 3.59 -9.45
C PRO A 62 -0.19 4.23 -10.31
N MET A 63 -1.46 3.88 -10.06
CA MET A 63 -2.64 4.40 -10.75
C MET A 63 -3.23 5.66 -10.09
N GLY A 64 -2.54 6.31 -9.14
CA GLY A 64 -3.01 7.54 -8.51
C GLY A 64 -3.98 7.38 -7.33
N GLY A 65 -4.28 6.14 -6.94
CA GLY A 65 -5.16 5.82 -5.80
C GLY A 65 -4.50 5.84 -4.41
N LEU A 66 -5.32 5.67 -3.38
CA LEU A 66 -4.88 5.50 -1.98
C LEU A 66 -4.83 4.01 -1.64
N MET A 67 -3.62 3.50 -1.41
CA MET A 67 -3.40 2.07 -1.12
C MET A 67 -2.83 1.89 0.28
N ILE A 68 -3.62 1.40 1.23
CA ILE A 68 -3.16 1.09 2.58
C ILE A 68 -2.47 -0.27 2.60
N ARG A 69 -1.26 -0.36 3.14
CA ARG A 69 -0.52 -1.62 3.21
C ARG A 69 -0.14 -1.93 4.65
N GLY A 70 0.11 -3.19 4.93
CA GLY A 70 0.54 -3.62 6.24
C GLY A 70 0.68 -5.12 6.36
N THR A 71 0.79 -5.56 7.60
CA THR A 71 0.80 -6.96 8.02
C THR A 71 -0.29 -7.19 9.07
N VAL A 72 -0.87 -8.39 9.05
CA VAL A 72 -1.75 -8.88 10.12
C VAL A 72 -1.00 -9.95 10.92
N ASN A 73 -1.20 -9.95 12.23
CA ASN A 73 -0.60 -10.92 13.16
C ASN A 73 0.94 -11.05 13.03
N GLY A 74 1.63 -10.00 12.54
CA GLY A 74 3.08 -9.98 12.32
C GLY A 74 3.61 -10.86 11.18
N GLU A 75 2.74 -11.55 10.43
CA GLU A 75 3.16 -12.59 9.48
C GLU A 75 2.70 -12.32 8.05
N ALA A 76 1.40 -12.07 7.86
CA ALA A 76 0.79 -12.05 6.54
C ALA A 76 0.55 -10.61 6.06
N GLY A 77 1.11 -10.27 4.90
CA GLY A 77 0.95 -8.94 4.33
C GLY A 77 -0.39 -8.74 3.61
N PHE A 78 -0.86 -7.50 3.55
CA PHE A 78 -2.03 -7.09 2.79
C PHE A 78 -1.82 -5.78 2.03
N SER A 79 -2.74 -5.53 1.09
CA SER A 79 -2.87 -4.26 0.41
C SER A 79 -4.35 -3.88 0.17
N VAL A 80 -4.75 -2.84 0.88
CA VAL A 80 -5.96 -2.01 0.97
C VAL A 80 -6.25 -0.98 -0.13
N SER A 81 -6.99 -1.22 -1.21
CA SER A 81 -7.39 -0.09 -2.07
C SER A 81 -8.60 0.63 -1.46
N VAL A 82 -8.46 1.92 -1.11
CA VAL A 82 -9.52 2.73 -0.50
C VAL A 82 -9.87 3.90 -1.40
N ASP A 83 -11.16 4.18 -1.58
CA ASP A 83 -11.63 5.39 -2.25
C ASP A 83 -11.25 6.63 -1.40
N PRO A 84 -10.45 7.57 -1.91
CA PRO A 84 -9.99 8.71 -1.12
C PRO A 84 -11.07 9.77 -0.83
N LYS A 85 -12.23 9.71 -1.49
CA LYS A 85 -13.36 10.62 -1.27
C LYS A 85 -14.36 10.05 -0.29
N ASN A 86 -14.72 8.77 -0.46
CA ASN A 86 -15.78 8.11 0.31
C ASN A 86 -15.26 7.18 1.40
N PHE A 87 -13.95 6.89 1.41
CA PHE A 87 -13.30 5.97 2.35
C PHE A 87 -13.95 4.58 2.39
N VAL A 88 -14.32 4.07 1.22
CA VAL A 88 -14.86 2.71 1.02
C VAL A 88 -13.76 1.81 0.49
N VAL A 89 -13.73 0.55 0.94
CA VAL A 89 -12.81 -0.47 0.43
C VAL A 89 -13.25 -0.90 -0.98
N ASN A 90 -12.37 -0.70 -1.95
CA ASN A 90 -12.59 -1.09 -3.35
C ASN A 90 -12.07 -2.50 -3.63
N SER A 91 -10.91 -2.84 -3.08
CA SER A 91 -10.29 -4.16 -3.27
C SER A 91 -9.28 -4.46 -2.17
N VAL A 92 -9.08 -5.76 -1.92
CA VAL A 92 -8.10 -6.28 -0.97
C VAL A 92 -7.17 -7.25 -1.70
N GLY A 93 -5.87 -7.04 -1.52
CA GLY A 93 -4.82 -7.99 -1.90
C GLY A 93 -4.29 -8.68 -0.65
N GLU A 94 -4.23 -10.00 -0.70
CA GLU A 94 -3.81 -10.86 0.41
C GLU A 94 -2.52 -11.59 0.02
N LYS A 95 -1.56 -11.68 0.95
CA LYS A 95 -0.38 -12.53 0.77
C LYS A 95 -0.62 -13.92 1.32
N LYS A 96 0.25 -14.87 0.97
CA LYS A 96 0.21 -16.23 1.51
C LYS A 96 0.18 -16.20 3.04
N GLY A 97 -0.73 -16.98 3.64
CA GLY A 97 -0.91 -17.05 5.09
C GLY A 97 -1.83 -15.97 5.66
N PHE A 98 -2.48 -15.16 4.81
CA PHE A 98 -3.51 -14.25 5.28
C PHE A 98 -4.68 -15.03 5.88
N PRO A 99 -5.29 -14.55 6.98
CA PRO A 99 -6.43 -15.22 7.58
C PRO A 99 -7.61 -15.36 6.62
N ASP A 100 -8.41 -16.42 6.82
CA ASP A 100 -9.59 -16.66 5.99
C ASP A 100 -10.68 -15.61 6.24
N ARG A 101 -11.50 -15.36 5.22
CA ARG A 101 -12.74 -14.59 5.39
C ARG A 101 -13.73 -15.36 6.25
N LYS A 102 -14.45 -14.63 7.10
CA LYS A 102 -15.57 -15.20 7.87
C LYS A 102 -16.61 -15.77 6.92
N ASP A 103 -17.24 -16.86 7.31
CA ASP A 103 -18.16 -17.60 6.43
C ASP A 103 -19.29 -16.71 5.90
N GLU A 104 -19.88 -15.88 6.77
CA GLU A 104 -20.94 -14.94 6.42
C GLU A 104 -20.49 -13.80 5.49
N CYS A 105 -19.18 -13.56 5.37
CA CYS A 105 -18.61 -12.51 4.55
C CYS A 105 -17.99 -13.05 3.23
N LYS A 106 -18.04 -14.36 2.94
CA LYS A 106 -17.37 -14.93 1.75
C LYS A 106 -17.98 -14.42 0.44
N GLU A 107 -19.30 -14.39 0.34
CA GLU A 107 -20.02 -13.96 -0.87
C GLU A 107 -20.05 -12.43 -1.03
N LYS A 108 -20.11 -11.70 0.09
CA LYS A 108 -20.16 -10.23 0.13
C LYS A 108 -19.43 -9.70 1.35
N SER A 109 -18.86 -8.51 1.25
CA SER A 109 -18.32 -7.83 2.43
C SER A 109 -19.40 -7.61 3.49
N CYS A 110 -19.08 -7.94 4.73
CA CYS A 110 -19.84 -7.57 5.91
C CYS A 110 -19.67 -6.08 6.21
N ASP A 111 -20.63 -5.50 6.94
CA ASP A 111 -20.63 -4.08 7.32
C ASP A 111 -19.43 -3.74 8.22
N TYR A 112 -18.90 -2.52 8.06
CA TYR A 112 -17.67 -2.03 8.70
C TYR A 112 -17.61 -0.51 8.77
#